data_AF-A0A450YLK2-F1
#
_entry.id   AF-A0A450YLK2-F1
#
_cell.length_a   1.000
_cell.length_b   1.000
_cell.length_c   1.000
_cell.angle_alpha   90.00
_cell.angle_beta   90.00
_cell.angle_gamma   90.00
#
_symmetry.space_group_name_H-M   'P 1'
#
loop_
_entity.id
_entity.type
_entity.pdbx_description
1 polymer ?
#
loop_
_entity_poly.entity_id
_entity_poly.type
_entity_poly.pdbx_seq_one_letter_code
_entity_poly.pdbx_strand_id
1 'polypeptide(L)' 'MEPHSQIIEKRNKDTFPVLPLDKYEQSAKRIQDYEDLMDLRKAKENAKGQKGIPLDQAISGLGM' A
#
# COMPACT_ATOMS: atom_id res chain seq x y z
N MET A 1 4.86 19.37 -6.51
CA MET A 1 6.33 19.22 -6.52
C MET A 1 6.64 18.30 -7.68
N GLU A 2 7.18 18.86 -8.77
CA GLU A 2 7.37 18.18 -10.06
C GLU A 2 8.50 17.12 -9.97
N PRO A 3 8.33 15.90 -10.52
CA PRO A 3 9.39 14.89 -10.54
C PRO A 3 10.36 15.17 -11.70
N HIS A 4 11.57 15.65 -11.39
CA HIS A 4 12.67 15.74 -12.34
C HIS A 4 13.21 14.34 -12.66
N SER A 5 12.54 13.61 -13.56
CA SER A 5 13.02 12.32 -14.07
C SER A 5 13.89 12.55 -15.31
N GLN A 6 15.08 11.98 -15.36
CA GLN A 6 15.90 11.96 -16.58
C GLN A 6 15.40 10.83 -17.48
N ILE A 7 15.21 11.10 -18.77
CA ILE A 7 14.72 10.13 -19.75
C ILE A 7 15.94 9.51 -20.45
N ILE A 8 16.11 8.18 -20.38
CA ILE A 8 17.13 7.47 -21.18
C ILE A 8 16.44 6.95 -22.45
N GLU A 9 16.79 7.51 -23.60
CA GLU A 9 16.41 6.96 -24.90
C GLU A 9 17.34 5.83 -25.31
N LYS A 10 16.79 4.65 -25.56
CA LYS A 10 17.48 3.55 -26.24
C LYS A 10 16.88 3.40 -27.63
N ARG A 11 17.73 3.51 -28.67
CA ARG A 11 17.36 3.40 -30.10
C ARG A 11 16.24 2.37 -30.31
N ASN A 12 15.05 2.87 -30.67
CA ASN A 12 13.84 2.14 -31.07
C ASN A 12 13.11 1.26 -30.04
N LYS A 13 13.22 1.46 -28.72
CA LYS A 13 12.30 0.81 -27.76
C LYS A 13 12.28 1.49 -26.39
N ASP A 14 11.07 1.76 -25.92
CA ASP A 14 10.61 2.15 -24.58
C ASP A 14 11.54 3.08 -23.79
N THR A 15 11.15 4.35 -23.69
CA THR A 15 11.81 5.35 -22.86
C THR A 15 11.46 5.11 -21.38
N PHE A 16 12.47 4.79 -20.57
CA PHE A 16 12.29 4.61 -19.13
C PHE A 16 12.62 5.90 -18.38
N PRO A 17 11.72 6.42 -17.53
CA PRO A 17 12.05 7.50 -16.63
C PRO A 17 13.02 6.98 -15.56
N VAL A 18 14.19 7.60 -15.47
CA VAL A 18 15.12 7.40 -14.36
C VAL A 18 14.60 8.20 -13.19
N LEU A 19 14.04 7.48 -12.22
CA LEU A 19 13.55 8.04 -10.96
C LEU A 19 14.64 7.90 -9.89
N PRO A 20 14.99 8.96 -9.15
CA PRO A 20 15.86 8.85 -7.98
C PRO A 20 15.29 7.85 -6.97
N LEU A 21 16.16 7.05 -6.34
CA LEU A 21 15.75 5.97 -5.42
C LEU A 21 14.79 6.47 -4.34
N ASP A 22 15.11 7.56 -3.65
CA ASP A 22 14.26 8.13 -2.59
C ASP A 22 12.85 8.47 -3.08
N LYS A 23 12.71 8.87 -4.35
CA LYS A 23 11.41 9.20 -4.95
C LYS A 23 10.64 7.93 -5.33
N TYR A 24 11.35 6.89 -5.77
CA TYR A 24 10.76 5.58 -5.97
C TYR A 24 10.23 5.01 -4.66
N GLU A 25 11.06 4.99 -3.60
CA GLU A 25 10.68 4.47 -2.29
C GLU A 25 9.48 5.21 -1.69
N GLN A 26 9.44 6.54 -1.79
CA GLN A 26 8.29 7.34 -1.38
C GLN A 26 7.01 6.97 -2.13
N SER A 27 7.12 6.71 -3.44
CA SER A 27 5.99 6.34 -4.28
C SER A 27 5.52 4.92 -3.98
N ALA A 28 6.46 3.98 -3.86
CA ALA A 28 6.19 2.59 -3.51
C ALA A 28 5.49 2.47 -2.15
N LYS A 29 5.98 3.20 -1.13
CA LYS A 29 5.36 3.23 0.19
C LYS A 29 3.91 3.72 0.12
N ARG A 30 3.63 4.79 -0.63
CA ARG A 30 2.26 5.31 -0.78
C ARG A 30 1.32 4.34 -1.47
N ILE A 31 1.83 3.60 -2.47
CA ILE A 31 1.05 2.56 -3.16
C ILE A 31 0.73 1.44 -2.18
N GLN A 32 1.73 0.98 -1.42
CA GLN A 32 1.53 -0.05 -0.39
C GLN A 32 0.52 0.38 0.67
N ASP A 33 0.64 1.61 1.20
CA ASP A 33 -0.32 2.17 2.17
C ASP A 33 -1.75 2.19 1.60
N TYR A 34 -1.90 2.47 0.29
CA TYR A 34 -3.20 2.45 -0.38
C TYR A 34 -3.77 1.03 -0.51
N GLU A 35 -2.93 0.05 -0.86
CA GLU A 35 -3.32 -1.36 -0.95
C GLU A 35 -3.76 -1.91 0.40
N ASP A 36 -3.02 -1.60 1.47
CA ASP A 36 -3.37 -1.96 2.85
C ASP A 36 -4.75 -1.40 3.24
N LEU A 37 -5.04 -0.13 2.89
CA LEU A 37 -6.36 0.48 3.12
C LEU A 37 -7.48 -0.21 2.35
N MET A 38 -7.22 -0.67 1.12
CA MET A 38 -8.21 -1.42 0.34
C MET A 38 -8.52 -2.76 0.98
N ASP A 39 -7.51 -3.46 1.50
CA ASP A 39 -7.70 -4.74 2.16
C ASP A 39 -8.44 -4.58 3.50
N LEU A 40 -8.13 -3.55 4.27
CA LEU A 40 -8.91 -3.19 5.48
C LEU A 40 -10.38 -2.89 5.13
N ARG A 41 -10.62 -2.21 4.00
CA ARG A 41 -11.99 -1.91 3.56
C ARG A 41 -12.75 -3.17 3.18
N LYS A 42 -12.12 -4.09 2.45
CA LYS A 42 -12.71 -5.41 2.13
C LYS A 42 -13.00 -6.20 3.40
N ALA A 43 -12.04 -6.27 4.33
CA ALA A 43 -12.22 -6.95 5.61
C ALA A 43 -13.40 -6.38 6.40
N LYS A 44 -13.55 -5.05 6.42
CA LYS A 44 -14.68 -4.38 7.08
C LYS A 44 -16.03 -4.70 6.44
N GLU A 45 -16.12 -4.71 5.11
CA GLU A 45 -17.37 -5.11 4.42
C GLU A 45 -17.69 -6.59 4.66
N ASN A 46 -16.69 -7.47 4.64
CA ASN A 46 -16.88 -8.90 4.95
C ASN A 46 -17.30 -9.14 6.41
N ALA A 47 -16.85 -8.28 7.33
CA ALA A 47 -17.22 -8.31 8.74
C ALA A 47 -18.59 -7.66 9.03
N LYS A 48 -19.24 -7.06 8.04
CA LYS A 48 -20.51 -6.36 8.21
C LYS A 48 -21.59 -7.32 8.69
N GLY A 49 -22.27 -6.96 9.78
CA GLY A 49 -23.30 -7.79 10.41
C GLY A 49 -22.78 -8.88 11.34
N GLN A 50 -21.46 -9.07 11.44
CA GLN A 50 -20.87 -9.92 12.47
C GLN A 50 -20.99 -9.22 13.83
N LYS A 51 -21.29 -9.99 14.88
CA LYS A 51 -21.28 -9.48 16.25
C LYS A 51 -19.82 -9.28 16.68
N GLY A 52 -19.53 -8.11 17.24
CA GLY A 52 -18.26 -7.88 17.90
C GLY A 52 -18.10 -8.83 19.10
N ILE A 53 -16.85 -9.11 19.44
CA ILE A 53 -16.50 -9.85 20.66
C ILE A 53 -16.04 -8.88 21.75
N PRO A 54 -16.26 -9.19 23.04
CA PRO A 54 -15.69 -8.43 24.15
C PRO A 54 -14.16 -8.42 24.09
N LEU A 55 -13.56 -7.35 24.61
CA LEU A 55 -12.11 -7.16 24.60
C LEU A 55 -11.37 -8.29 25.33
N ASP A 56 -11.86 -8.71 26.50
CA ASP A 56 -11.25 -9.80 27.29
C ASP A 56 -11.23 -11.12 26.51
N GLN A 57 -12.28 -11.38 25.72
CA GLN A 57 -12.35 -12.56 24.85
C GLN A 57 -11.36 -12.45 23.68
N ALA A 58 -11.18 -11.26 23.11
CA ALA A 58 -10.20 -11.02 22.06
C ALA A 58 -8.76 -11.22 22.56
N ILE A 59 -8.44 -10.70 23.75
CA ILE A 59 -7.13 -10.85 24.41
C ILE A 59 -6.82 -12.32 24.66
N SER A 60 -7.76 -13.06 25.26
CA SER A 60 -7.60 -14.50 25.50
C SER A 60 -7.40 -15.30 24.22
N GLY A 61 -8.09 -14.94 23.13
CA GLY A 61 -7.94 -15.60 21.83
C GLY A 61 -6.59 -15.32 21.13
N LEU A 62 -5.93 -14.22 21.46
CA LEU A 62 -4.62 -13.83 20.93
C LEU A 62 -3.45 -14.37 21.78
N GLY A 63 -3.74 -15.04 22.90
CA GLY A 63 -2.71 -15.57 23.81
C GLY A 63 -1.93 -14.49 24.56
N MET A 64 -2.55 -13.33 24.78
CA MET A 64 -1.99 -12.20 25.53
C MET A 64 -2.53 -12.12 26.95
#